data_AF-A0A963QML6-F1
#
_entry.id   AF-A0A963QML6-F1
#
_cell.length_a   1.000
_cell.length_b   1.000
_cell.length_c   1.000
_cell.angle_alpha   90.00
_cell.angle_beta   90.00
_cell.angle_gamma   90.00
#
_symmetry.space_group_name_H-M   'P 1'
#
loop_
_entity.id
_entity.type
_entity.pdbx_description
1 polymer ?
#
loop_
_entity_poly.entity_id
_entity_poly.type
_entity_poly.pdbx_seq_one_letter_code
_entity_poly.pdbx_strand_id
1 'polypeptide(L)'
;AGDELLKQVSQRLQRLFGSNCEIGRLGGDEFQVILPDIDDRGRLGELASRVIQMISQPYSIEGSRCVIGSSVGIAIAPYDGITGGDLVRSADLALYASKGGGRGQYRFYSNELKDEAEERRMVEEDLRDALVSSQLEMHYQPVVRVDDNTVTGFEALMRWNHPERGPISPGLFIGVAEETDLINALGEWALRTACDNAAKWPDTVRVAVNVSAVQFAAEGFPKVVASALANSGLDPDRLELTETVFMGDRMGAEDTFRILKGLGVRLVLDDFGTGYSSLGYLRTVPIDKIKVDRTFVETCTEQGSNNRAIIAAIVNLAAALSMDTTVEGVEALDQLELVRAQGGTHVQGFIYSRAMPAGAVIDSFSQGSFRIEPSGPQRYRPSRRTVFRRVGVIHEDYRYEAMLRDISRTGARLEGLLNVPVGTEMVLDLGEGQLAVCVVRRSKDAVQGVEFETALINDGAGGYCTRHRVSPYALAAAGMPLLPLGPGASQLAGIDLLRPGRPAFMQVDLAGGKAFAAA
;
A
#
# COMPACT_ATOMS: atom_id res chain seq x y z
N ALA A 1 2.69 25.30 -23.76
CA ALA A 1 1.82 24.34 -23.04
C ALA A 1 1.97 24.36 -21.50
N GLY A 2 3.12 24.01 -20.91
CA GLY A 2 3.28 23.85 -19.45
C GLY A 2 3.04 25.12 -18.62
N ASP A 3 3.58 26.25 -19.03
CA ASP A 3 3.38 27.52 -18.30
C ASP A 3 1.92 27.99 -18.29
N GLU A 4 1.20 27.72 -19.38
CA GLU A 4 -0.22 28.06 -19.49
C GLU A 4 -1.08 27.20 -18.56
N LEU A 5 -0.74 25.91 -18.42
CA LEU A 5 -1.36 25.03 -17.44
C LEU A 5 -1.18 25.59 -16.01
N LEU A 6 0.05 25.98 -15.65
CA LEU A 6 0.36 26.49 -14.31
C LEU A 6 -0.39 27.80 -14.00
N LYS A 7 -0.57 28.68 -14.99
CA LYS A 7 -1.42 29.88 -14.86
C LYS A 7 -2.88 29.53 -14.65
N GLN A 8 -3.41 28.53 -15.36
CA GLN A 8 -4.80 28.10 -15.17
C GLN A 8 -5.02 27.42 -13.81
N VAL A 9 -4.02 26.66 -13.32
CA VAL A 9 -4.03 26.09 -11.96
C VAL A 9 -4.09 27.18 -10.91
N SER A 10 -3.22 28.20 -10.98
CA SER A 10 -3.22 29.29 -10.00
C SER A 10 -4.55 30.05 -9.98
N GLN A 11 -5.17 30.29 -11.13
CA GLN A 11 -6.49 30.92 -11.22
C GLN A 11 -7.62 30.06 -10.63
N ARG A 12 -7.53 28.73 -10.71
CA ARG A 12 -8.51 27.83 -10.08
C ARG A 12 -8.36 27.85 -8.56
N LEU A 13 -7.13 27.82 -8.05
CA LEU A 13 -6.85 27.94 -6.63
C LEU A 13 -7.34 29.28 -6.06
N GLN A 14 -7.03 30.41 -6.72
CA GLN A 14 -7.50 31.73 -6.31
C GLN A 14 -9.03 31.83 -6.25
N ARG A 15 -9.73 31.24 -7.24
CA ARG A 15 -11.20 31.20 -7.23
C ARG A 15 -11.78 30.34 -6.11
N LEU A 16 -11.11 29.25 -5.74
CA LEU A 16 -11.59 28.34 -4.72
C LEU A 16 -11.48 28.94 -3.31
N PHE A 17 -10.35 29.57 -2.99
CA PHE A 17 -10.08 30.05 -1.64
C PHE A 17 -10.41 31.54 -1.42
N GLY A 18 -10.45 32.35 -2.49
CA GLY A 18 -10.77 33.78 -2.41
C GLY A 18 -9.73 34.58 -1.61
N SER A 19 -10.18 35.61 -0.89
CA SER A 19 -9.33 36.53 -0.12
C SER A 19 -8.96 36.04 1.29
N ASN A 20 -9.45 34.87 1.71
CA ASN A 20 -9.31 34.38 3.08
C ASN A 20 -8.09 33.47 3.27
N CYS A 21 -7.17 33.45 2.30
CA CYS A 21 -5.98 32.63 2.30
C CYS A 21 -4.81 33.36 1.64
N GLU A 22 -3.60 32.87 1.89
CA GLU A 22 -2.43 33.18 1.06
C GLU A 22 -2.09 31.98 0.18
N ILE A 23 -1.76 32.23 -1.09
CA ILE A 23 -1.38 31.19 -2.05
C ILE A 23 0.00 31.54 -2.61
N GLY A 24 0.94 30.61 -2.46
CA GLY A 24 2.30 30.71 -2.98
C GLY A 24 2.63 29.58 -3.95
N ARG A 25 3.51 29.83 -4.91
CA ARG A 25 4.15 28.79 -5.72
C ARG A 25 5.60 28.65 -5.26
N LEU A 26 5.98 27.47 -4.78
CA LEU A 26 7.33 27.24 -4.25
C LEU A 26 8.37 27.04 -5.36
N GLY A 27 7.95 26.39 -6.45
CA GLY A 27 8.80 26.01 -7.56
C GLY A 27 8.15 24.89 -8.36
N GLY A 28 8.58 24.65 -9.61
CA GLY A 28 8.05 23.55 -10.42
C GLY A 28 6.51 23.58 -10.52
N ASP A 29 5.87 22.46 -10.18
CA ASP A 29 4.42 22.26 -10.12
C ASP A 29 3.83 22.37 -8.69
N GLU A 30 4.60 22.89 -7.73
CA GLU A 30 4.24 22.92 -6.30
C GLU A 30 3.61 24.25 -5.87
N PHE A 31 2.45 24.15 -5.22
CA PHE A 31 1.69 25.27 -4.67
C PHE A 31 1.44 25.04 -3.17
N GLN A 32 1.52 26.12 -2.39
CA GLN A 32 1.15 26.15 -0.98
C GLN A 32 -0.03 27.09 -0.75
N VAL A 33 -0.89 26.71 0.18
CA VAL A 33 -2.03 27.50 0.63
C VAL A 33 -1.99 27.62 2.14
N ILE A 34 -2.02 28.84 2.66
CA ILE A 34 -2.06 29.14 4.09
C ILE A 34 -3.46 29.63 4.43
N LEU A 35 -4.08 28.96 5.41
CA LEU A 35 -5.40 29.31 5.93
C LEU A 35 -5.25 29.72 7.41
N PRO A 36 -5.55 30.98 7.77
CA PRO A 36 -5.54 31.41 9.16
C PRO A 36 -6.74 30.83 9.93
N ASP A 37 -6.54 30.62 11.24
CA ASP A 37 -7.59 30.33 12.23
C ASP A 37 -8.52 29.16 11.89
N ILE A 38 -7.96 28.05 11.39
CA ILE A 38 -8.70 26.82 11.09
C ILE A 38 -7.95 25.57 11.55
N ASP A 39 -8.58 24.76 12.39
CA ASP A 39 -8.06 23.45 12.82
C ASP A 39 -9.07 22.29 12.65
N ASP A 40 -10.25 22.60 12.10
CA ASP A 40 -11.30 21.62 11.80
C ASP A 40 -10.86 20.73 10.63
N ARG A 41 -10.39 19.52 10.95
CA ARG A 41 -9.94 18.52 9.97
C ARG A 41 -11.08 18.07 9.05
N GLY A 42 -12.34 18.15 9.47
CA GLY A 42 -13.48 17.86 8.60
C GLY A 42 -13.60 18.89 7.48
N ARG A 43 -13.58 20.17 7.84
CA ARG A 43 -13.66 21.28 6.89
C ARG A 43 -12.42 21.34 5.97
N LEU A 44 -11.24 21.08 6.52
CA LEU A 44 -9.99 21.01 5.75
C LEU A 44 -9.99 19.84 4.76
N GLY A 45 -10.50 18.67 5.15
CA GLY A 45 -10.63 17.51 4.25
C GLY A 45 -11.62 17.75 3.10
N GLU A 46 -12.76 18.39 3.37
CA GLU A 46 -13.71 18.81 2.33
C GLU A 46 -13.10 19.83 1.37
N LEU A 47 -12.26 20.74 1.88
CA LEU A 47 -11.60 21.75 1.09
C LEU A 47 -10.51 21.13 0.20
N ALA A 48 -9.71 20.22 0.74
CA ALA A 48 -8.70 19.47 -0.02
C ALA A 48 -9.35 18.62 -1.12
N SER A 49 -10.46 17.95 -0.82
CA SER A 49 -11.24 17.20 -1.81
C SER A 49 -11.74 18.10 -2.95
N ARG A 50 -12.20 19.32 -2.62
CA ARG A 50 -12.59 20.33 -3.62
C ARG A 50 -11.41 20.83 -4.45
N VAL A 51 -10.24 21.03 -3.84
CA VAL A 51 -8.99 21.38 -4.56
C VAL A 51 -8.70 20.32 -5.61
N ILE A 52 -8.65 19.05 -5.21
CA ILE A 52 -8.36 17.92 -6.09
C ILE A 52 -9.39 17.86 -7.23
N GLN A 53 -10.68 17.91 -6.92
CA GLN A 53 -11.74 17.86 -7.92
C GLN A 53 -11.67 19.02 -8.92
N MET A 54 -11.35 20.23 -8.44
CA MET A 54 -11.27 21.43 -9.28
C MET A 54 -10.03 21.41 -10.17
N ILE A 55 -8.89 21.00 -9.63
CA ILE A 55 -7.66 20.87 -10.43
C ILE A 55 -7.81 19.74 -11.45
N SER A 56 -8.47 18.64 -11.10
CA SER A 56 -8.68 17.53 -12.04
C SER A 56 -9.71 17.79 -13.14
N GLN A 57 -10.35 18.97 -13.18
CA GLN A 57 -11.15 19.34 -14.35
C GLN A 57 -10.27 19.53 -15.60
N PRO A 58 -10.75 19.17 -16.80
CA PRO A 58 -9.98 19.33 -18.03
C PRO A 58 -9.52 20.76 -18.27
N TYR A 59 -8.32 20.91 -18.84
CA TYR A 59 -7.72 22.16 -19.28
C TYR A 59 -7.75 22.22 -20.81
N SER A 60 -8.01 23.41 -21.34
CA SER A 60 -7.87 23.70 -22.76
C SER A 60 -6.56 24.47 -22.95
N ILE A 61 -5.58 23.84 -23.59
CA ILE A 61 -4.25 24.41 -23.82
C ILE A 61 -3.97 24.27 -25.31
N GLU A 62 -3.81 25.40 -26.00
CA GLU A 62 -3.43 25.42 -27.43
C GLU A 62 -4.37 24.55 -28.31
N GLY A 63 -5.65 24.46 -27.95
CA GLY A 63 -6.66 23.65 -28.66
C GLY A 63 -6.70 22.16 -28.29
N SER A 64 -5.77 21.69 -27.46
CA SER A 64 -5.73 20.32 -26.94
C SER A 64 -6.33 20.23 -25.53
N ARG A 65 -6.97 19.09 -25.24
CA ARG A 65 -7.56 18.81 -23.92
C ARG A 65 -6.53 18.05 -23.06
N CYS A 66 -6.19 18.62 -21.90
CA CYS A 66 -5.28 18.01 -20.92
C CYS A 66 -6.02 17.77 -19.61
N VAL A 67 -5.73 16.67 -18.92
CA VAL A 67 -6.25 16.37 -17.57
C VAL A 67 -5.07 16.10 -16.66
N ILE A 68 -5.06 16.70 -15.48
CA ILE A 68 -4.01 16.49 -14.47
C ILE A 68 -4.62 16.01 -13.15
N GLY A 69 -3.83 15.25 -12.39
CA GLY A 69 -4.12 14.95 -10.99
C GLY A 69 -3.52 15.99 -10.06
N SER A 70 -4.02 16.04 -8.82
CA SER A 70 -3.38 16.77 -7.74
C SER A 70 -3.45 15.93 -6.47
N SER A 71 -2.44 16.04 -5.63
CA SER A 71 -2.46 15.44 -4.28
C SER A 71 -2.22 16.55 -3.27
N VAL A 72 -2.73 16.41 -2.05
CA VAL A 72 -2.73 17.51 -1.07
C VAL A 72 -2.25 17.01 0.29
N GLY A 73 -1.17 17.60 0.81
CA GLY A 73 -0.73 17.43 2.20
C GLY A 73 -1.26 18.53 3.10
N ILE A 74 -1.71 18.18 4.30
CA ILE A 74 -2.27 19.15 5.25
C ILE A 74 -1.56 19.06 6.60
N ALA A 75 -1.01 20.17 7.07
CA ALA A 75 -0.48 20.35 8.41
C ALA A 75 -1.17 21.53 9.11
N ILE A 76 -1.38 21.42 10.41
CA ILE A 76 -2.16 22.35 11.23
C ILE A 76 -1.33 22.76 12.45
N ALA A 77 -1.07 24.06 12.57
CA ALA A 77 -0.46 24.62 13.77
C ALA A 77 -1.47 24.70 14.94
N PRO A 78 -1.03 24.54 16.19
CA PRO A 78 0.33 24.25 16.64
C PRO A 78 0.67 22.75 16.67
N TYR A 79 -0.27 21.89 16.27
CA TYR A 79 -0.17 20.44 16.45
C TYR A 79 0.93 19.78 15.61
N ASP A 80 1.07 20.21 14.35
CA ASP A 80 1.98 19.60 13.37
C ASP A 80 3.27 20.42 13.20
N GLY A 81 3.47 21.44 14.02
CA GLY A 81 4.57 22.38 13.94
C GLY A 81 4.22 23.74 14.55
N ILE A 82 5.22 24.39 15.14
CA ILE A 82 5.07 25.73 15.75
C ILE A 82 5.68 26.79 14.84
N THR A 83 6.76 26.45 14.13
CA THR A 83 7.42 27.36 13.18
C THR A 83 6.89 27.15 11.76
N GLY A 84 7.03 28.18 10.91
CA GLY A 84 6.70 28.03 9.49
C GLY A 84 7.48 26.91 8.81
N GLY A 85 8.76 26.72 9.18
CA GLY A 85 9.58 25.63 8.65
C GLY A 85 9.07 24.24 9.06
N ASP A 86 8.60 24.07 10.30
CA ASP A 86 8.02 22.81 10.76
C ASP A 86 6.73 22.48 10.00
N LEU A 87 5.86 23.47 9.81
CA LEU A 87 4.58 23.29 9.10
C LEU A 87 4.77 22.93 7.63
N VAL A 88 5.72 23.60 6.96
CA VAL A 88 6.08 23.27 5.57
C VAL A 88 6.57 21.82 5.49
N ARG A 89 7.53 21.44 6.36
CA ARG A 89 8.05 20.07 6.40
C ARG A 89 6.93 19.04 6.65
N SER A 90 6.06 19.29 7.62
CA SER A 90 4.95 18.39 7.95
C SER A 90 3.91 18.29 6.82
N ALA A 91 3.60 19.41 6.15
CA ALA A 91 2.72 19.41 4.99
C ALA A 91 3.33 18.65 3.80
N ASP A 92 4.64 18.79 3.57
CA ASP A 92 5.35 18.07 2.50
C ASP A 92 5.39 16.56 2.77
N LEU A 93 5.62 16.15 4.02
CA LEU A 93 5.54 14.73 4.42
C LEU A 93 4.14 14.16 4.16
N ALA A 94 3.10 14.91 4.53
CA ALA A 94 1.71 14.52 4.26
C ALA A 94 1.40 14.47 2.76
N LEU A 95 1.89 15.44 1.98
CA LEU A 95 1.72 15.51 0.53
C LEU A 95 2.40 14.31 -0.14
N TYR A 96 3.62 14.01 0.27
CA TYR A 96 4.36 12.88 -0.25
C TYR A 96 3.66 11.55 0.08
N ALA A 97 3.24 11.35 1.33
CA ALA A 97 2.47 10.17 1.75
C ALA A 97 1.11 10.04 1.05
N SER A 98 0.53 11.15 0.56
CA SER A 98 -0.67 11.12 -0.28
C SER A 98 -0.42 10.59 -1.69
N LYS A 99 0.82 10.71 -2.22
CA LYS A 99 1.18 10.18 -3.55
C LYS A 99 1.27 8.65 -3.55
N GLY A 100 1.74 8.05 -2.45
CA GLY A 100 1.89 6.59 -2.31
C GLY A 100 0.57 5.80 -2.22
N GLY A 101 -0.54 6.44 -1.82
CA GLY A 101 -1.87 5.82 -1.74
C GLY A 101 -2.67 5.84 -3.06
N GLY A 102 -2.08 6.37 -4.13
CA GLY A 102 -2.73 6.64 -5.42
C GLY A 102 -2.90 8.15 -5.67
N ARG A 103 -2.69 8.58 -6.92
CA ARG A 103 -2.85 9.99 -7.33
C ARG A 103 -4.29 10.47 -7.11
N GLY A 104 -4.48 11.73 -6.70
CA GLY A 104 -5.83 12.31 -6.52
C GLY A 104 -6.38 12.21 -5.10
N GLN A 105 -5.52 12.15 -4.08
CA GLN A 105 -5.92 12.04 -2.67
C GLN A 105 -5.31 13.18 -1.84
N TYR A 106 -5.88 13.41 -0.65
CA TYR A 106 -5.28 14.29 0.35
C TYR A 106 -4.81 13.45 1.53
N ARG A 107 -3.91 13.96 2.37
CA ARG A 107 -3.57 13.32 3.64
C ARG A 107 -3.24 14.38 4.67
N PHE A 108 -3.70 14.16 5.91
CA PHE A 108 -3.23 14.95 7.05
C PHE A 108 -1.89 14.43 7.55
N TYR A 109 -1.07 15.34 8.05
CA TYR A 109 0.14 14.96 8.77
C TYR A 109 -0.20 14.11 10.01
N SER A 110 0.64 13.11 10.26
CA SER A 110 0.74 12.35 11.50
C SER A 110 2.22 12.04 11.75
N ASN A 111 2.61 11.83 13.02
CA ASN A 111 4.00 11.46 13.33
C ASN A 111 4.41 10.12 12.71
N GLU A 112 3.46 9.21 12.48
CA GLU A 112 3.67 7.97 11.72
C GLU A 112 4.26 8.27 10.32
N LEU A 113 3.88 9.38 9.67
CA LEU A 113 4.44 9.77 8.36
C LEU A 113 5.90 10.23 8.44
N LYS A 114 6.28 10.85 9.56
CA LYS A 114 7.67 11.24 9.79
C LYS A 114 8.53 9.99 9.96
N ASP A 115 8.04 9.03 10.73
CA ASP A 115 8.72 7.74 10.91
C ASP A 115 8.81 6.97 9.57
N GLU A 116 7.75 6.96 8.76
CA GLU A 116 7.75 6.39 7.40
C GLU A 116 8.78 7.07 6.48
N ALA A 117 8.92 8.39 6.56
CA ALA A 117 9.87 9.14 5.73
C ALA A 117 11.33 8.96 6.18
N GLU A 118 11.57 8.90 7.49
CA GLU A 118 12.88 8.53 8.04
C GLU A 118 13.23 7.09 7.64
N GLU A 119 12.29 6.15 7.73
CA GLU A 119 12.46 4.78 7.27
C GLU A 119 12.80 4.71 5.78
N ARG A 120 12.06 5.42 4.94
CA ARG A 120 12.33 5.49 3.49
C ARG A 120 13.72 6.06 3.18
N ARG A 121 14.14 7.12 3.86
CA ARG A 121 15.47 7.71 3.65
C ARG A 121 16.57 6.71 4.01
N MET A 122 16.40 5.99 5.11
CA MET A 122 17.34 4.94 5.50
C MET A 122 17.35 3.80 4.47
N VAL A 123 16.17 3.37 4.01
CA VAL A 123 16.04 2.38 2.92
C VAL A 123 16.76 2.86 1.65
N GLU A 124 16.67 4.14 1.28
CA GLU A 124 17.38 4.68 0.11
C GLU A 124 18.90 4.60 0.29
N GLU A 125 19.41 5.01 1.45
CA GLU A 125 20.84 4.98 1.79
C GLU A 125 21.36 3.52 1.78
N ASP A 126 20.65 2.61 2.44
CA ASP A 126 21.05 1.21 2.61
C ASP A 126 20.85 0.37 1.33
N LEU A 127 19.90 0.72 0.45
CA LEU A 127 19.61 -0.05 -0.77
C LEU A 127 20.79 -0.04 -1.76
N ARG A 128 21.56 1.06 -1.77
CA ARG A 128 22.80 1.14 -2.57
C ARG A 128 23.82 0.09 -2.11
N ASP A 129 23.97 -0.06 -0.80
CA ASP A 129 24.89 -1.03 -0.21
C ASP A 129 24.37 -2.46 -0.35
N ALA A 130 23.05 -2.65 -0.29
CA ALA A 130 22.39 -3.95 -0.46
C ALA A 130 22.66 -4.58 -1.84
N LEU A 131 22.71 -3.77 -2.89
CA LEU A 131 23.04 -4.20 -4.26
C LEU A 131 24.46 -4.78 -4.37
N VAL A 132 25.40 -4.28 -3.58
CA VAL A 132 26.81 -4.71 -3.61
C VAL A 132 27.11 -5.79 -2.58
N SER A 133 26.38 -5.81 -1.46
CA SER A 133 26.70 -6.60 -0.27
C SER A 133 25.91 -7.91 -0.13
N SER A 134 25.34 -8.43 -1.23
CA SER A 134 24.57 -9.69 -1.26
C SER A 134 23.42 -9.78 -0.23
N GLN A 135 22.79 -8.64 0.08
CA GLN A 135 21.64 -8.60 1.01
C GLN A 135 20.30 -8.88 0.33
N LEU A 136 20.30 -8.85 -1.00
CA LEU A 136 19.15 -9.15 -1.84
C LEU A 136 19.16 -10.62 -2.24
N GLU A 137 18.00 -11.26 -2.17
CA GLU A 137 17.78 -12.63 -2.63
C GLU A 137 16.54 -12.70 -3.51
N MET A 138 16.50 -13.71 -4.38
CA MET A 138 15.35 -13.97 -5.24
C MET A 138 14.54 -15.15 -4.71
N HIS A 139 13.26 -14.91 -4.45
CA HIS A 139 12.27 -15.95 -4.20
C HIS A 139 11.41 -16.17 -5.44
N TYR A 140 10.83 -17.35 -5.54
CA TYR A 140 10.08 -17.77 -6.72
C TYR A 140 8.71 -18.28 -6.29
N GLN A 141 7.64 -17.65 -6.78
CA GLN A 141 6.29 -18.13 -6.54
C GLN A 141 5.81 -18.95 -7.75
N PRO A 142 5.32 -20.18 -7.55
CA PRO A 142 4.91 -21.02 -8.67
C PRO A 142 3.65 -20.50 -9.36
N VAL A 143 3.67 -20.57 -10.68
CA VAL A 143 2.52 -20.38 -11.57
C VAL A 143 2.08 -21.76 -12.05
N VAL A 144 0.84 -22.12 -11.75
CA VAL A 144 0.33 -23.49 -11.89
C VAL A 144 -0.74 -23.54 -12.96
N ARG A 145 -0.62 -24.50 -13.89
CA ARG A 145 -1.67 -24.76 -14.88
C ARG A 145 -2.89 -25.37 -14.19
N VAL A 146 -4.05 -24.80 -14.49
CA VAL A 146 -5.30 -25.09 -13.80
C VAL A 146 -5.81 -26.52 -14.02
N ASP A 147 -5.54 -27.09 -15.20
CA ASP A 147 -6.07 -28.38 -15.66
C ASP A 147 -5.46 -29.59 -14.95
N ASP A 148 -4.16 -29.56 -14.66
CA ASP A 148 -3.39 -30.72 -14.20
C ASP A 148 -2.46 -30.44 -13.02
N ASN A 149 -2.56 -29.24 -12.44
CA ASN A 149 -1.77 -28.79 -11.30
C ASN A 149 -0.24 -28.82 -11.54
N THR A 150 0.20 -28.83 -12.81
CA THR A 150 1.63 -28.79 -13.15
C THR A 150 2.15 -27.36 -13.08
N VAL A 151 3.32 -27.17 -12.45
CA VAL A 151 4.01 -25.88 -12.42
C VAL A 151 4.61 -25.60 -13.80
N THR A 152 4.18 -24.52 -14.44
CA THR A 152 4.65 -24.12 -15.79
C THR A 152 5.63 -22.96 -15.76
N GLY A 153 5.74 -22.27 -14.63
CA GLY A 153 6.72 -21.22 -14.42
C GLY A 153 6.74 -20.70 -13.01
N PHE A 154 7.58 -19.70 -12.77
CA PHE A 154 7.65 -18.98 -11.50
C PHE A 154 7.72 -17.48 -11.70
N GLU A 155 7.06 -16.73 -10.83
CA GLU A 155 7.30 -15.30 -10.69
C GLU A 155 8.49 -15.06 -9.74
N ALA A 156 9.46 -14.31 -10.23
CA ALA A 156 10.64 -13.89 -9.50
C ALA A 156 10.32 -12.67 -8.63
N LEU A 157 10.43 -12.84 -7.32
CA LEU A 157 10.07 -11.87 -6.30
C LEU A 157 11.28 -11.57 -5.42
N MET A 158 11.78 -10.33 -5.50
CA MET A 158 12.91 -9.89 -4.70
C MET A 158 12.57 -9.90 -3.21
N ARG A 159 13.54 -10.26 -2.38
CA ARG A 159 13.51 -10.14 -0.93
C ARG A 159 14.77 -9.43 -0.48
N TRP A 160 14.63 -8.56 0.51
CA TRP A 160 15.76 -7.89 1.12
C TRP A 160 15.83 -8.25 2.59
N ASN A 161 16.90 -8.94 2.98
CA ASN A 161 17.19 -9.26 4.38
C ASN A 161 18.26 -8.30 4.88
N HIS A 162 17.84 -7.24 5.56
CA HIS A 162 18.76 -6.26 6.13
C HIS A 162 19.42 -6.84 7.39
N PRO A 163 20.74 -6.69 7.57
CA PRO A 163 21.48 -7.30 8.70
C PRO A 163 20.97 -6.85 10.07
N GLU A 164 20.55 -5.59 10.21
CA GLU A 164 20.10 -5.04 11.49
C GLU A 164 18.57 -5.05 11.66
N ARG A 165 17.82 -4.98 10.55
CA ARG A 165 16.36 -4.75 10.57
C ARG A 165 15.56 -6.01 10.23
N GLY A 166 16.22 -7.04 9.73
CA GLY A 166 15.57 -8.22 9.20
C GLY A 166 14.89 -7.94 7.85
N PRO A 167 13.79 -8.62 7.53
CA PRO A 167 13.19 -8.57 6.20
C PRO A 167 12.51 -7.21 5.94
N ILE A 168 12.92 -6.52 4.87
CA ILE A 168 12.31 -5.29 4.38
C ILE A 168 11.29 -5.61 3.28
N SER A 169 10.12 -5.00 3.35
CA SER A 169 9.02 -5.25 2.40
C SER A 169 9.38 -4.81 0.97
N PRO A 170 9.14 -5.66 -0.05
CA PRO A 170 9.29 -5.28 -1.46
C PRO A 170 8.49 -4.03 -1.85
N GLY A 171 7.28 -3.87 -1.32
CA GLY A 171 6.47 -2.67 -1.60
C GLY A 171 7.10 -1.37 -1.10
N LEU A 172 7.99 -1.44 -0.09
CA LEU A 172 8.71 -0.27 0.41
C LEU A 172 9.95 0.01 -0.43
N PHE A 173 10.89 -0.94 -0.54
CA PHE A 173 12.17 -0.67 -1.19
C PHE A 173 12.09 -0.57 -2.72
N ILE A 174 11.15 -1.26 -3.37
CA ILE A 174 10.94 -1.10 -4.82
C ILE A 174 10.39 0.28 -5.11
N GLY A 175 9.43 0.77 -4.30
CA GLY A 175 8.92 2.14 -4.43
C GLY A 175 10.02 3.19 -4.25
N VAL A 176 10.88 3.02 -3.25
CA VAL A 176 12.08 3.88 -3.07
C VAL A 176 13.04 3.77 -4.26
N ALA A 177 13.23 2.56 -4.80
CA ALA A 177 14.08 2.36 -5.97
C ALA A 177 13.52 3.06 -7.22
N GLU A 178 12.20 3.06 -7.43
CA GLU A 178 11.53 3.70 -8.59
C GLU A 178 11.57 5.23 -8.54
N GLU A 179 11.50 5.79 -7.34
CA GLU A 179 11.60 7.23 -7.12
C GLU A 179 13.05 7.74 -7.21
N THR A 180 14.01 6.83 -7.17
CA THR A 180 15.43 7.09 -7.36
C THR A 180 15.91 6.48 -8.68
N ASP A 181 17.16 6.73 -9.09
CA ASP A 181 17.73 6.05 -10.27
C ASP A 181 18.18 4.59 -9.97
N LEU A 182 17.87 4.07 -8.78
CA LEU A 182 18.30 2.73 -8.36
C LEU A 182 17.49 1.61 -8.98
N ILE A 183 16.26 1.87 -9.45
CA ILE A 183 15.41 0.84 -10.05
C ILE A 183 16.05 0.17 -11.28
N ASN A 184 16.84 0.91 -12.05
CA ASN A 184 17.54 0.36 -13.22
C ASN A 184 18.59 -0.67 -12.80
N ALA A 185 19.41 -0.35 -11.79
CA ALA A 185 20.43 -1.25 -11.26
C ALA A 185 19.79 -2.47 -10.57
N LEU A 186 18.74 -2.23 -9.77
CA LEU A 186 18.02 -3.26 -9.05
C LEU A 186 17.36 -4.27 -10.00
N GLY A 187 16.69 -3.78 -11.03
CA GLY A 187 16.05 -4.68 -11.99
C GLY A 187 17.03 -5.33 -12.97
N GLU A 188 18.18 -4.73 -13.29
CA GLU A 188 19.26 -5.46 -13.98
C GLU A 188 19.75 -6.64 -13.14
N TRP A 189 20.01 -6.42 -11.85
CA TRP A 189 20.37 -7.49 -10.92
C TRP A 189 19.30 -8.58 -10.86
N ALA A 190 18.02 -8.18 -10.77
CA ALA A 190 16.89 -9.10 -10.73
C ALA A 190 16.78 -9.95 -12.00
N LEU A 191 16.91 -9.33 -13.18
CA LEU A 191 16.88 -10.02 -14.47
C LEU A 191 18.00 -11.03 -14.61
N ARG A 192 19.25 -10.63 -14.32
CA ARG A 192 20.41 -11.52 -14.39
C ARG A 192 20.23 -12.72 -13.46
N THR A 193 19.90 -12.45 -12.19
CA THR A 193 19.70 -13.49 -11.17
C THR A 193 18.56 -14.44 -11.53
N ALA A 194 17.43 -13.91 -12.03
CA ALA A 194 16.29 -14.70 -12.46
C ALA A 194 16.64 -15.59 -13.65
N CYS A 195 17.32 -15.06 -14.67
CA CYS A 195 17.74 -15.84 -15.83
C CYS A 195 18.77 -16.93 -15.46
N ASP A 196 19.77 -16.60 -14.62
CA ASP A 196 20.79 -17.55 -14.17
C ASP A 196 20.20 -18.72 -13.36
N ASN A 197 19.17 -18.43 -12.56
CA ASN A 197 18.46 -19.47 -11.81
C ASN A 197 17.55 -20.28 -12.73
N ALA A 198 16.81 -19.63 -13.64
CA ALA A 198 15.90 -20.30 -14.56
C ALA A 198 16.62 -21.21 -15.55
N ALA A 199 17.84 -20.87 -15.96
CA ALA A 199 18.66 -21.71 -16.83
C ALA A 199 18.97 -23.10 -16.23
N LYS A 200 18.84 -23.25 -14.89
CA LYS A 200 19.03 -24.53 -14.17
C LYS A 200 17.74 -25.36 -14.07
N TRP A 201 16.60 -24.79 -14.44
CA TRP A 201 15.31 -25.48 -14.40
C TRP A 201 15.04 -26.24 -15.71
N PRO A 202 14.09 -27.20 -15.73
CA PRO A 202 13.68 -27.87 -16.96
C PRO A 202 13.23 -26.87 -18.05
N ASP A 203 13.50 -27.19 -19.31
CA ASP A 203 13.22 -26.32 -20.47
C ASP A 203 11.74 -25.93 -20.63
N THR A 204 10.84 -26.70 -20.04
CA THR A 204 9.39 -26.43 -20.06
C THR A 204 8.95 -25.37 -19.05
N VAL A 205 9.84 -24.92 -18.16
CA VAL A 205 9.51 -24.03 -17.04
C VAL A 205 10.00 -22.62 -17.34
N ARG A 206 9.09 -21.64 -17.24
CA ARG A 206 9.37 -20.22 -17.50
C ARG A 206 9.68 -19.44 -16.23
N VAL A 207 10.29 -18.27 -16.37
CA VAL A 207 10.48 -17.30 -15.30
C VAL A 207 9.84 -15.96 -15.68
N ALA A 208 9.00 -15.43 -14.80
CA ALA A 208 8.43 -14.10 -14.93
C ALA A 208 9.19 -13.11 -14.06
N VAL A 209 9.59 -11.97 -14.62
CA VAL A 209 10.27 -10.89 -13.92
C VAL A 209 9.46 -9.60 -14.07
N ASN A 210 9.15 -8.96 -12.94
CA ASN A 210 8.45 -7.69 -12.90
C ASN A 210 9.37 -6.54 -13.31
N VAL A 211 8.87 -5.65 -14.17
CA VAL A 211 9.60 -4.52 -14.74
C VAL A 211 8.82 -3.24 -14.47
N SER A 212 9.49 -2.23 -13.92
CA SER A 212 8.87 -0.91 -13.73
C SER A 212 8.75 -0.15 -15.06
N ALA A 213 7.77 0.75 -15.16
CA ALA A 213 7.59 1.60 -16.32
C ALA A 213 8.80 2.52 -16.60
N VAL A 214 9.55 2.89 -15.56
CA VAL A 214 10.78 3.69 -15.69
C VAL A 214 11.87 2.89 -16.41
N GLN A 215 12.06 1.64 -16.03
CA GLN A 215 13.03 0.75 -16.68
C GLN A 215 12.64 0.45 -18.12
N PHE A 216 11.36 0.15 -18.37
CA PHE A 216 10.90 -0.17 -19.72
C PHE A 216 11.09 1.00 -20.69
N ALA A 217 10.89 2.23 -20.20
CA ALA A 217 11.11 3.45 -20.99
C ALA A 217 12.60 3.79 -21.20
N ALA A 218 13.54 3.13 -20.51
CA ALA A 218 14.96 3.39 -20.66
C ALA A 218 15.50 2.78 -21.96
N GLU A 219 16.15 3.60 -22.80
CA GLU A 219 16.70 3.17 -24.10
C GLU A 219 17.67 1.99 -24.02
N GLY A 220 18.33 1.81 -22.87
CA GLY A 220 19.27 0.71 -22.62
C GLY A 220 18.62 -0.63 -22.25
N PHE A 221 17.33 -0.65 -21.91
CA PHE A 221 16.69 -1.83 -21.32
C PHE A 221 16.73 -3.08 -22.20
N PRO A 222 16.44 -3.02 -23.52
CA PRO A 222 16.57 -4.20 -24.38
C PRO A 222 17.99 -4.80 -24.42
N LYS A 223 19.03 -3.96 -24.28
CA LYS A 223 20.42 -4.43 -24.23
C LYS A 223 20.70 -5.18 -22.93
N VAL A 224 20.13 -4.72 -21.82
CA VAL A 224 20.22 -5.39 -20.51
C VAL A 224 19.58 -6.77 -20.59
N VAL A 225 18.36 -6.87 -21.15
CA VAL A 225 17.66 -8.15 -21.36
C VAL A 225 18.48 -9.09 -22.24
N ALA A 226 18.96 -8.61 -23.39
CA ALA A 226 19.80 -9.40 -24.28
C ALA A 226 21.09 -9.89 -23.59
N SER A 227 21.71 -9.04 -22.77
CA SER A 227 22.90 -9.41 -21.98
C SER A 227 22.59 -10.47 -20.93
N ALA A 228 21.47 -10.37 -20.22
CA ALA A 228 21.07 -11.35 -19.21
C ALA A 228 20.79 -12.73 -19.84
N LEU A 229 20.09 -12.76 -20.97
CA LEU A 229 19.84 -13.99 -21.73
C LEU A 229 21.14 -14.61 -22.27
N ALA A 230 22.01 -13.79 -22.88
CA ALA A 230 23.27 -14.28 -23.44
C ALA A 230 24.23 -14.83 -22.37
N ASN A 231 24.27 -14.23 -21.18
CA ASN A 231 25.15 -14.68 -20.09
C ASN A 231 24.62 -15.94 -19.40
N SER A 232 23.31 -16.04 -19.19
CA SER A 232 22.67 -17.20 -18.55
C SER A 232 22.53 -18.40 -19.48
N GLY A 233 22.47 -18.17 -20.79
CA GLY A 233 22.12 -19.18 -21.80
C GLY A 233 20.65 -19.58 -21.79
N LEU A 234 19.78 -18.84 -21.10
CA LEU A 234 18.35 -19.10 -21.05
C LEU A 234 17.72 -18.86 -22.44
N ASP A 235 16.88 -19.79 -22.89
CA ASP A 235 16.05 -19.59 -24.08
C ASP A 235 15.15 -18.36 -23.89
N PRO A 236 15.16 -17.37 -24.79
CA PRO A 236 14.33 -16.18 -24.68
C PRO A 236 12.84 -16.46 -24.46
N ASP A 237 12.26 -17.52 -25.04
CA ASP A 237 10.82 -17.85 -24.87
C ASP A 237 10.48 -18.25 -23.43
N ARG A 238 11.49 -18.58 -22.62
CA ARG A 238 11.33 -18.90 -21.19
C ARG A 238 11.33 -17.67 -20.28
N LEU A 239 11.69 -16.49 -20.78
CA LEU A 239 11.64 -15.24 -20.02
C LEU A 239 10.32 -14.49 -20.30
N GLU A 240 9.55 -14.28 -19.25
CA GLU A 240 8.34 -13.46 -19.24
C GLU A 240 8.63 -12.12 -18.56
N LEU A 241 8.41 -11.00 -19.27
CA LEU A 241 8.51 -9.66 -18.69
C LEU A 241 7.11 -9.15 -18.38
N THR A 242 6.89 -8.76 -17.13
CA THR A 242 5.58 -8.36 -16.61
C THR A 242 5.59 -6.88 -16.25
N GLU A 243 4.64 -6.10 -16.78
CA GLU A 243 4.51 -4.67 -16.49
C GLU A 243 3.05 -4.26 -16.20
N THR A 244 2.87 -3.42 -15.18
CA THR A 244 1.59 -2.90 -14.68
C THR A 244 0.96 -1.84 -15.59
N VAL A 245 1.75 -1.07 -16.35
CA VAL A 245 1.24 0.05 -17.15
C VAL A 245 2.13 0.32 -18.37
N PHE A 246 1.93 -0.42 -19.46
CA PHE A 246 2.47 -0.02 -20.78
C PHE A 246 1.80 1.24 -21.37
N MET A 247 1.11 2.01 -20.54
CA MET A 247 0.30 3.16 -20.91
C MET A 247 1.03 4.46 -20.62
N GLY A 248 1.91 4.82 -21.54
CA GLY A 248 2.35 6.18 -21.72
C GLY A 248 2.58 6.40 -23.20
N ASP A 249 1.97 7.43 -23.75
CA ASP A 249 2.20 7.94 -25.11
C ASP A 249 3.61 8.57 -25.19
N ARG A 250 4.63 7.76 -24.86
CA ARG A 250 6.04 8.10 -24.94
C ARG A 250 6.53 7.46 -26.24
N MET A 251 7.03 8.31 -27.14
CA MET A 251 7.59 8.01 -28.47
C MET A 251 8.75 6.98 -28.53
N GLY A 252 8.90 6.06 -27.57
CA GLY A 252 9.92 5.00 -27.55
C GLY A 252 9.47 3.65 -26.99
N ALA A 253 8.25 3.53 -26.44
CA ALA A 253 7.76 2.25 -25.91
C ALA A 253 7.59 1.20 -27.02
N GLU A 254 6.95 1.57 -28.14
CA GLU A 254 6.69 0.65 -29.26
C GLU A 254 7.96 0.06 -29.89
N ASP A 255 9.05 0.83 -29.94
CA ASP A 255 10.34 0.35 -30.44
C ASP A 255 10.97 -0.65 -29.46
N THR A 256 10.91 -0.36 -28.16
CA THR A 256 11.35 -1.26 -27.10
C THR A 256 10.60 -2.59 -27.18
N PHE A 257 9.27 -2.54 -27.33
CA PHE A 257 8.43 -3.71 -27.57
C PHE A 257 8.89 -4.55 -28.76
N ARG A 258 9.10 -3.89 -29.90
CA ARG A 258 9.52 -4.57 -31.13
C ARG A 258 10.87 -5.25 -30.96
N ILE A 259 11.82 -4.59 -30.30
CA ILE A 259 13.16 -5.14 -30.03
C ILE A 259 13.04 -6.35 -29.09
N LEU A 260 12.32 -6.22 -27.98
CA LEU A 260 12.13 -7.32 -27.03
C LEU A 260 11.46 -8.54 -27.67
N LYS A 261 10.38 -8.34 -28.45
CA LYS A 261 9.78 -9.45 -29.21
C LYS A 261 10.73 -10.02 -30.26
N GLY A 262 11.57 -9.19 -30.88
CA GLY A 262 12.65 -9.63 -31.77
C GLY A 262 13.72 -10.48 -31.08
N LEU A 263 13.95 -10.27 -29.78
CA LEU A 263 14.80 -11.16 -28.96
C LEU A 263 14.13 -12.51 -28.67
N GLY A 264 12.79 -12.57 -28.76
CA GLY A 264 12.01 -13.78 -28.49
C GLY A 264 11.45 -13.89 -27.08
N VAL A 265 11.53 -12.82 -26.26
CA VAL A 265 10.93 -12.84 -24.91
C VAL A 265 9.41 -12.75 -24.98
N ARG A 266 8.76 -13.26 -23.93
CA ARG A 266 7.31 -13.15 -23.76
C ARG A 266 6.96 -11.92 -22.95
N LEU A 267 5.86 -11.27 -23.34
CA LEU A 267 5.38 -10.07 -22.68
C LEU A 267 4.04 -10.35 -22.02
N VAL A 268 3.96 -9.98 -20.74
CA VAL A 268 2.83 -10.24 -19.87
C VAL A 268 2.26 -8.91 -19.41
N LEU A 269 0.94 -8.77 -19.53
CA LEU A 269 0.23 -7.59 -19.05
C LEU A 269 -0.25 -7.84 -17.62
N ASP A 270 0.20 -7.01 -16.68
CA ASP A 270 -0.22 -7.10 -15.27
C ASP A 270 -1.39 -6.16 -14.93
N ASP A 271 -2.04 -6.42 -13.81
CA ASP A 271 -3.11 -5.59 -13.23
C ASP A 271 -4.26 -5.23 -14.18
N PHE A 272 -4.60 -6.13 -15.10
CA PHE A 272 -5.63 -5.85 -16.09
C PHE A 272 -7.02 -5.72 -15.44
N GLY A 273 -7.59 -4.51 -15.50
CA GLY A 273 -8.95 -4.19 -15.04
C GLY A 273 -9.05 -3.14 -13.93
N THR A 274 -7.94 -2.78 -13.26
CA THR A 274 -7.94 -1.82 -12.14
C THR A 274 -7.68 -0.36 -12.57
N GLY A 275 -7.48 -0.10 -13.87
CA GLY A 275 -7.15 1.22 -14.43
C GLY A 275 -7.62 1.46 -15.88
N TYR A 276 -7.04 2.46 -16.56
CA TYR A 276 -7.41 2.91 -17.92
C TYR A 276 -6.94 1.97 -19.04
N SER A 277 -6.78 0.66 -18.83
CA SER A 277 -6.30 -0.29 -19.85
C SER A 277 -7.19 -0.28 -21.09
N SER A 278 -6.74 0.42 -22.15
CA SER A 278 -7.54 0.58 -23.35
C SER A 278 -7.45 -0.68 -24.21
N LEU A 279 -8.61 -1.28 -24.54
CA LEU A 279 -8.71 -2.43 -25.45
C LEU A 279 -8.03 -2.17 -26.81
N GLY A 280 -7.89 -0.90 -27.21
CA GLY A 280 -7.18 -0.51 -28.42
C GLY A 280 -5.70 -0.93 -28.42
N TYR A 281 -5.06 -1.01 -27.25
CA TYR A 281 -3.65 -1.37 -27.11
C TYR A 281 -3.38 -2.87 -27.31
N LEU A 282 -4.29 -3.72 -26.81
CA LEU A 282 -4.23 -5.17 -27.03
C LEU A 282 -4.28 -5.55 -28.52
N ARG A 283 -4.77 -4.64 -29.38
CA ARG A 283 -4.80 -4.83 -30.82
C ARG A 283 -3.45 -4.56 -31.50
N THR A 284 -2.65 -3.65 -30.95
CA THR A 284 -1.43 -3.16 -31.61
C THR A 284 -0.16 -3.79 -31.06
N VAL A 285 -0.21 -4.33 -29.84
CA VAL A 285 0.96 -4.92 -29.16
C VAL A 285 0.79 -6.44 -29.00
N PRO A 286 1.80 -7.23 -29.44
CA PRO A 286 1.75 -8.69 -29.34
C PRO A 286 2.07 -9.16 -27.91
N ILE A 287 1.07 -9.09 -27.04
CA ILE A 287 1.09 -9.62 -25.68
C ILE A 287 0.83 -11.13 -25.71
N ASP A 288 1.52 -11.89 -24.86
CA ASP A 288 1.42 -13.36 -24.82
C ASP A 288 0.49 -13.85 -23.69
N LYS A 289 0.36 -13.07 -22.61
CA LYS A 289 -0.37 -13.45 -21.41
C LYS A 289 -0.96 -12.24 -20.68
N ILE A 290 -2.12 -12.43 -20.04
CA ILE A 290 -2.79 -11.44 -19.18
C ILE A 290 -2.86 -11.96 -17.75
N LYS A 291 -2.43 -11.15 -16.77
CA LYS A 291 -2.61 -11.42 -15.35
C LYS A 291 -3.88 -10.71 -14.85
N VAL A 292 -4.72 -11.45 -14.13
CA VAL A 292 -5.94 -10.94 -13.50
C VAL A 292 -5.62 -10.63 -12.04
N ASP A 293 -5.70 -9.34 -11.69
CA ASP A 293 -5.33 -8.85 -10.37
C ASP A 293 -6.13 -9.50 -9.24
N ARG A 294 -5.47 -9.65 -8.09
CA ARG A 294 -6.03 -10.25 -6.87
C ARG A 294 -7.28 -9.53 -6.38
N THR A 295 -7.43 -8.22 -6.60
CA THR A 295 -8.60 -7.47 -6.09
C THR A 295 -9.92 -7.97 -6.70
N PHE A 296 -9.86 -8.53 -7.92
CA PHE A 296 -11.03 -9.20 -8.51
C PHE A 296 -11.31 -10.54 -7.85
N VAL A 297 -10.27 -11.25 -7.41
CA VAL A 297 -10.37 -12.59 -6.81
C VAL A 297 -10.86 -12.56 -5.37
N GLU A 298 -10.49 -11.52 -4.60
CA GLU A 298 -10.85 -11.38 -3.18
C GLU A 298 -12.36 -11.49 -2.92
N THR A 299 -13.22 -10.97 -3.81
CA THR A 299 -14.69 -10.98 -3.63
C THR A 299 -15.43 -11.74 -4.73
N CYS A 300 -14.74 -12.56 -5.54
CA CYS A 300 -15.35 -13.20 -6.71
C CYS A 300 -16.42 -14.25 -6.36
N THR A 301 -16.37 -14.84 -5.17
CA THR A 301 -17.33 -15.86 -4.70
C THR A 301 -18.47 -15.28 -3.86
N GLU A 302 -18.48 -13.97 -3.62
CA GLU A 302 -19.53 -13.29 -2.86
C GLU A 302 -20.83 -13.11 -3.66
N GLN A 303 -21.98 -13.25 -3.00
CA GLN A 303 -23.28 -13.05 -3.65
C GLN A 303 -23.47 -11.58 -4.03
N GLY A 304 -23.78 -11.32 -5.31
CA GLY A 304 -23.97 -9.98 -5.85
C GLY A 304 -22.69 -9.27 -6.29
N SER A 305 -21.53 -9.93 -6.18
CA SER A 305 -20.27 -9.39 -6.71
C SER A 305 -20.23 -9.42 -8.23
N ASN A 306 -19.86 -8.28 -8.83
CA ASN A 306 -19.61 -8.20 -10.27
C ASN A 306 -18.25 -8.79 -10.67
N ASN A 307 -17.36 -9.08 -9.71
CA ASN A 307 -16.00 -9.50 -10.00
C ASN A 307 -15.94 -10.85 -10.72
N ARG A 308 -16.89 -11.76 -10.45
CA ARG A 308 -17.03 -13.01 -11.23
C ARG A 308 -17.23 -12.74 -12.72
N ALA A 309 -18.07 -11.77 -13.07
CA ALA A 309 -18.34 -11.42 -14.45
C ALA A 309 -17.13 -10.73 -15.10
N ILE A 310 -16.38 -9.94 -14.34
CA ILE A 310 -15.15 -9.29 -14.80
C ILE A 310 -14.07 -10.35 -15.12
N ILE A 311 -13.81 -11.29 -14.20
CA ILE A 311 -12.88 -12.40 -14.43
C ILE A 311 -13.28 -13.18 -15.68
N ALA A 312 -14.57 -13.52 -15.83
CA ALA A 312 -15.08 -14.21 -17.01
C ALA A 312 -14.86 -13.41 -18.30
N ALA A 313 -15.07 -12.10 -18.29
CA ALA A 313 -14.86 -11.23 -19.45
C ALA A 313 -13.38 -11.19 -19.84
N ILE A 314 -12.46 -11.06 -18.87
CA ILE A 314 -11.02 -11.02 -19.11
C ILE A 314 -10.53 -12.36 -19.69
N VAL A 315 -10.97 -13.48 -19.10
CA VAL A 315 -10.59 -14.81 -19.58
C VAL A 315 -11.09 -15.07 -21.00
N ASN A 316 -12.33 -14.71 -21.30
CA ASN A 316 -12.87 -14.87 -22.66
C ASN A 316 -12.17 -13.95 -23.67
N LEU A 317 -11.79 -12.73 -23.28
CA LEU A 317 -11.03 -11.82 -24.14
C LEU A 317 -9.65 -12.39 -24.46
N ALA A 318 -8.93 -12.88 -23.45
CA ALA A 318 -7.62 -13.49 -23.63
C ALA A 318 -7.71 -14.71 -24.56
N ALA A 319 -8.69 -15.59 -24.35
CA ALA A 319 -8.93 -16.73 -25.22
C ALA A 319 -9.22 -16.32 -26.68
N ALA A 320 -10.05 -15.28 -26.88
CA ALA A 320 -10.35 -14.76 -28.22
C ALA A 320 -9.12 -14.16 -28.93
N LEU A 321 -8.13 -13.69 -28.16
CA LEU A 321 -6.86 -13.17 -28.66
C LEU A 321 -5.72 -14.21 -28.65
N SER A 322 -6.02 -15.48 -28.32
CA SER A 322 -5.03 -16.57 -28.20
C SER A 322 -3.91 -16.28 -27.19
N MET A 323 -4.26 -15.61 -26.09
CA MET A 323 -3.36 -15.28 -24.97
C MET A 323 -3.61 -16.20 -23.78
N ASP A 324 -2.57 -16.50 -23.01
CA ASP A 324 -2.70 -17.17 -21.71
C ASP A 324 -3.28 -16.24 -20.64
N THR A 325 -3.88 -16.81 -19.59
CA THR A 325 -4.32 -16.06 -18.41
C THR A 325 -3.70 -16.61 -17.14
N THR A 326 -3.25 -15.72 -16.26
CA THR A 326 -2.88 -16.07 -14.87
C THR A 326 -3.81 -15.33 -13.93
N VAL A 327 -4.56 -16.06 -13.11
CA VAL A 327 -5.37 -15.44 -12.06
C VAL A 327 -4.57 -15.41 -10.75
N GLU A 328 -4.37 -14.21 -10.22
CA GLU A 328 -3.51 -13.98 -9.05
C GLU A 328 -4.28 -13.96 -7.73
N GLY A 329 -3.57 -14.20 -6.62
CA GLY A 329 -4.14 -14.07 -5.29
C GLY A 329 -5.21 -15.12 -4.95
N VAL A 330 -5.19 -16.28 -5.60
CA VAL A 330 -6.10 -17.38 -5.24
C VAL A 330 -5.63 -18.01 -3.94
N GLU A 331 -6.50 -17.97 -2.92
CA GLU A 331 -6.18 -18.45 -1.56
C GLU A 331 -7.10 -19.57 -1.07
N ALA A 332 -8.25 -19.76 -1.73
CA ALA A 332 -9.27 -20.73 -1.32
C ALA A 332 -9.76 -21.63 -2.47
N LEU A 333 -10.34 -22.78 -2.11
CA LEU A 333 -10.82 -23.76 -3.09
C LEU A 333 -12.02 -23.26 -3.91
N ASP A 334 -12.93 -22.49 -3.30
CA ASP A 334 -14.06 -21.89 -4.02
C ASP A 334 -13.63 -20.87 -5.08
N GLN A 335 -12.60 -20.08 -4.80
CA GLN A 335 -11.97 -19.18 -5.78
C GLN A 335 -11.35 -19.99 -6.94
N LEU A 336 -10.60 -21.05 -6.63
CA LEU A 336 -9.99 -21.92 -7.64
C LEU A 336 -11.03 -22.61 -8.54
N GLU A 337 -12.12 -23.13 -7.95
CA GLU A 337 -13.24 -23.72 -8.69
C GLU A 337 -13.90 -22.71 -9.62
N LEU A 338 -14.06 -21.45 -9.16
CA LEU A 338 -14.59 -20.38 -9.99
C LEU A 338 -13.68 -20.10 -11.19
N VAL A 339 -12.37 -19.97 -10.97
CA VAL A 339 -11.38 -19.75 -12.04
C VAL A 339 -11.40 -20.88 -13.06
N ARG A 340 -11.43 -22.14 -12.58
CA ARG A 340 -11.63 -23.34 -13.41
C ARG A 340 -12.88 -23.25 -14.27
N ALA A 341 -14.00 -22.92 -13.65
CA ALA A 341 -15.30 -22.84 -14.34
C ALA A 341 -15.37 -21.71 -15.38
N GLN A 342 -14.56 -20.66 -15.24
CA GLN A 342 -14.47 -19.58 -16.24
C GLN A 342 -13.44 -19.86 -17.35
N GLY A 343 -12.66 -20.95 -17.26
CA GLY A 343 -11.66 -21.31 -18.26
C GLY A 343 -10.31 -20.62 -18.10
N GLY A 344 -9.96 -20.16 -16.88
CA GLY A 344 -8.63 -19.59 -16.64
C GLY A 344 -7.52 -20.62 -16.88
N THR A 345 -6.42 -20.24 -17.52
CA THR A 345 -5.38 -21.20 -17.94
C THR A 345 -4.35 -21.49 -16.83
N HIS A 346 -3.98 -20.46 -16.06
CA HIS A 346 -3.03 -20.53 -14.96
C HIS A 346 -3.54 -19.83 -13.71
N VAL A 347 -3.05 -20.27 -12.55
CA VAL A 347 -3.32 -19.67 -11.25
C VAL A 347 -2.01 -19.47 -10.49
N GLN A 348 -1.94 -18.35 -9.79
CA GLN A 348 -0.89 -18.03 -8.83
C GLN A 348 -1.53 -17.60 -7.51
N GLY A 349 -1.07 -18.14 -6.39
CA GLY A 349 -1.57 -17.77 -5.07
C GLY A 349 -1.21 -18.75 -3.98
N PHE A 350 -1.58 -18.40 -2.75
CA PHE A 350 -1.26 -19.21 -1.56
C PHE A 350 -2.00 -20.54 -1.50
N ILE A 351 -3.03 -20.73 -2.35
CA ILE A 351 -3.66 -22.03 -2.54
C ILE A 351 -2.65 -23.11 -2.99
N TYR A 352 -1.59 -22.74 -3.70
CA TYR A 352 -0.54 -23.67 -4.11
C TYR A 352 0.71 -23.52 -3.24
N SER A 353 1.32 -22.34 -3.25
CA SER A 353 2.52 -22.07 -2.45
C SER A 353 2.78 -20.59 -2.28
N ARG A 354 3.48 -20.26 -1.19
CA ARG A 354 4.20 -18.99 -1.05
C ARG A 354 5.46 -19.00 -1.91
N ALA A 355 6.05 -17.82 -2.09
CA ALA A 355 7.33 -17.67 -2.77
C ALA A 355 8.45 -18.38 -1.98
N MET A 356 9.24 -19.20 -2.67
CA MET A 356 10.27 -20.05 -2.08
C MET A 356 11.68 -19.67 -2.58
N PRO A 357 12.74 -19.92 -1.79
CA PRO A 357 14.12 -19.65 -2.21
C PRO A 357 14.52 -20.48 -3.44
N ALA A 358 15.50 -19.98 -4.21
CA ALA A 358 16.02 -20.63 -5.42
C ALA A 358 16.42 -22.10 -5.22
N GLY A 359 17.05 -22.43 -4.10
CA GLY A 359 17.47 -23.81 -3.78
C GLY A 359 16.28 -24.78 -3.69
N ALA A 360 15.21 -24.35 -3.02
CA ALA A 360 13.99 -25.15 -2.87
C ALA A 360 13.29 -25.41 -4.22
N VAL A 361 13.38 -24.47 -5.17
CA VAL A 361 12.88 -24.67 -6.54
C VAL A 361 13.64 -25.78 -7.25
N ILE A 362 14.98 -25.77 -7.18
CA ILE A 362 15.82 -26.79 -7.81
C ILE A 362 15.53 -28.17 -7.20
N ASP A 363 15.44 -28.25 -5.88
CA ASP A 363 15.13 -29.49 -5.16
C ASP A 363 13.76 -30.05 -5.57
N SER A 364 12.78 -29.18 -5.83
CA SER A 364 11.43 -29.56 -6.25
C SER A 364 11.39 -30.26 -7.62
N PHE A 365 12.36 -29.98 -8.50
CA PHE A 365 12.47 -30.61 -9.82
C PHE A 365 13.28 -31.92 -9.82
N SER A 366 13.94 -32.26 -8.70
CA SER A 366 14.76 -33.49 -8.60
C SER A 366 13.97 -34.79 -8.82
N GLN A 367 12.64 -34.76 -8.68
CA GLN A 367 11.74 -35.91 -8.81
C GLN A 367 10.96 -35.95 -10.15
N GLY A 368 11.25 -35.06 -11.10
CA GLY A 368 10.58 -34.99 -12.41
C GLY A 368 9.61 -33.81 -12.53
N SER A 369 8.40 -34.03 -13.09
CA SER A 369 7.44 -32.94 -13.28
C SER A 369 6.91 -32.44 -11.94
N PHE A 370 7.18 -31.18 -11.62
CA PHE A 370 6.76 -30.56 -10.38
C PHE A 370 5.26 -30.23 -10.41
N ARG A 371 4.49 -30.92 -9.58
CA ARG A 371 3.06 -30.71 -9.39
C ARG A 371 2.80 -30.30 -7.95
N ILE A 372 1.86 -29.37 -7.76
CA ILE A 372 1.46 -28.89 -6.44
C ILE A 372 -0.04 -29.06 -6.32
N GLU A 373 -0.48 -29.88 -5.38
CA GLU A 373 -1.91 -30.00 -5.10
C GLU A 373 -2.42 -28.75 -4.35
N PRO A 374 -3.60 -28.22 -4.71
CA PRO A 374 -4.16 -27.05 -4.04
C PRO A 374 -4.52 -27.37 -2.59
N SER A 375 -4.03 -26.56 -1.67
CA SER A 375 -4.25 -26.69 -0.22
C SER A 375 -4.65 -25.34 0.37
N GLY A 376 -5.90 -25.23 0.82
CA GLY A 376 -6.44 -24.01 1.41
C GLY A 376 -7.84 -24.21 2.00
N PRO A 377 -8.41 -23.16 2.61
CA PRO A 377 -9.78 -23.22 3.12
C PRO A 377 -10.78 -23.48 1.99
N GLN A 378 -11.89 -24.15 2.32
CA GLN A 378 -12.98 -24.40 1.36
C GLN A 378 -13.63 -23.12 0.84
N ARG A 379 -13.67 -22.06 1.66
CA ARG A 379 -14.23 -20.77 1.30
C ARG A 379 -13.28 -19.65 1.69
N TYR A 380 -13.09 -18.72 0.78
CA TYR A 380 -12.40 -17.48 1.08
C TYR A 380 -13.20 -16.68 2.11
N ARG A 381 -12.49 -16.05 3.06
CA ARG A 381 -13.06 -15.06 3.97
C ARG A 381 -12.15 -13.85 3.94
N PRO A 382 -12.63 -12.67 3.52
CA PRO A 382 -11.80 -11.49 3.47
C PRO A 382 -11.23 -11.18 4.86
N SER A 383 -9.92 -10.94 4.90
CA SER A 383 -9.23 -10.44 6.07
C SER A 383 -9.76 -9.04 6.40
N ARG A 384 -10.39 -8.90 7.58
CA ARG A 384 -10.80 -7.58 8.09
C ARG A 384 -9.56 -6.72 8.29
N ARG A 385 -9.64 -5.42 7.96
CA ARG A 385 -8.51 -4.48 8.03
C ARG A 385 -8.08 -4.32 9.49
N THR A 386 -7.08 -5.11 9.88
CA THR A 386 -6.59 -5.21 11.25
C THR A 386 -5.62 -4.05 11.47
N VAL A 387 -6.03 -3.04 12.23
CA VAL A 387 -5.11 -1.99 12.70
C VAL A 387 -4.51 -2.52 13.99
N PHE A 388 -3.23 -2.86 14.01
CA PHE A 388 -2.57 -3.42 15.18
C PHE A 388 -1.63 -2.38 15.82
N ARG A 389 -2.17 -1.53 16.71
CA ARG A 389 -1.37 -0.52 17.41
C ARG A 389 -1.82 -0.35 18.86
N ARG A 390 -0.88 0.02 19.72
CA ARG A 390 -1.18 0.39 21.11
C ARG A 390 -1.88 1.75 21.13
N VAL A 391 -2.96 1.84 21.90
CA VAL A 391 -3.73 3.06 22.13
C VAL A 391 -3.98 3.24 23.61
N GLY A 392 -4.14 4.49 24.04
CA GLY A 392 -4.54 4.80 25.41
C GLY A 392 -6.05 4.64 25.55
N VAL A 393 -6.51 4.04 26.64
CA VAL A 393 -7.91 4.06 27.05
C VAL A 393 -7.98 4.78 28.38
N ILE A 394 -8.72 5.88 28.43
CA ILE A 394 -8.87 6.70 29.63
C ILE A 394 -10.28 6.45 30.18
N HIS A 395 -10.37 6.07 31.45
CA HIS A 395 -11.65 5.97 32.16
C HIS A 395 -11.47 6.59 33.53
N GLU A 396 -12.38 7.51 33.87
CA GLU A 396 -12.27 8.38 35.05
C GLU A 396 -10.90 9.07 35.11
N ASP A 397 -10.08 8.76 36.12
CA ASP A 397 -8.76 9.35 36.37
C ASP A 397 -7.59 8.39 36.06
N TYR A 398 -7.85 7.30 35.32
CA TYR A 398 -6.84 6.29 34.98
C TYR A 398 -6.67 6.07 33.48
N ARG A 399 -5.41 5.96 33.02
CA ARG A 399 -5.04 5.62 31.64
C ARG A 399 -4.51 4.19 31.56
N TYR A 400 -5.17 3.37 30.75
CA TYR A 400 -4.79 2.00 30.43
C TYR A 400 -4.18 1.95 29.02
N GLU A 401 -3.37 0.93 28.74
CA GLU A 401 -2.99 0.60 27.37
C GLU A 401 -3.86 -0.55 26.84
N ALA A 402 -4.34 -0.41 25.61
CA ALA A 402 -5.03 -1.47 24.89
C ALA A 402 -4.47 -1.57 23.46
N MET A 403 -4.57 -2.75 22.88
CA MET A 403 -4.36 -2.94 21.44
C MET A 403 -5.64 -2.59 20.70
N LEU A 404 -5.57 -1.56 19.87
CA LEU A 404 -6.54 -1.38 18.80
C LEU A 404 -6.36 -2.58 17.84
N ARG A 405 -7.48 -3.19 17.44
CA ARG A 405 -7.52 -4.32 16.50
C ARG A 405 -8.23 -3.94 15.21
N ASP A 406 -9.35 -3.23 15.33
CA ASP A 406 -10.17 -2.77 14.21
C ASP A 406 -10.67 -1.36 14.52
N ILE A 407 -10.80 -0.50 13.52
CA ILE A 407 -11.40 0.84 13.66
C ILE A 407 -12.30 1.15 12.46
N SER A 408 -13.39 1.85 12.72
CA SER A 408 -14.36 2.31 11.73
C SER A 408 -14.81 3.73 12.05
N ARG A 409 -15.63 4.30 11.19
CA ARG A 409 -16.21 5.64 11.39
C ARG A 409 -16.99 5.77 12.71
N THR A 410 -17.65 4.72 13.17
CA THR A 410 -18.58 4.78 14.31
C THR A 410 -18.15 3.92 15.51
N GLY A 411 -17.06 3.19 15.42
CA GLY A 411 -16.60 2.37 16.53
C GLY A 411 -15.27 1.67 16.28
N ALA A 412 -14.77 1.03 17.31
CA ALA A 412 -13.50 0.32 17.30
C ALA A 412 -13.57 -0.99 18.08
N ARG A 413 -12.61 -1.88 17.81
CA ARG A 413 -12.36 -3.09 18.59
C ARG A 413 -11.04 -2.96 19.31
N LEU A 414 -11.09 -3.11 20.62
CA LEU A 414 -9.95 -3.03 21.55
C LEU A 414 -9.70 -4.41 22.15
N GLU A 415 -8.45 -4.67 22.51
CA GLU A 415 -8.02 -5.86 23.25
C GLU A 415 -7.00 -5.48 24.32
N GLY A 416 -7.09 -6.04 25.52
CA GLY A 416 -6.12 -5.83 26.60
C GLY A 416 -6.71 -5.34 27.91
N LEU A 417 -8.03 -5.13 28.00
CA LEU A 417 -8.72 -4.76 29.24
C LEU A 417 -9.66 -5.87 29.67
N LEU A 418 -9.48 -6.43 30.86
CA LEU A 418 -10.34 -7.49 31.39
C LEU A 418 -11.60 -6.91 32.06
N ASN A 419 -12.73 -7.57 31.83
CA ASN A 419 -13.99 -7.39 32.56
C ASN A 419 -14.59 -5.97 32.52
N VAL A 420 -14.33 -5.23 31.44
CA VAL A 420 -14.95 -3.91 31.23
C VAL A 420 -16.47 -4.08 31.06
N PRO A 421 -17.34 -3.49 31.90
CA PRO A 421 -18.79 -3.62 31.75
C PRO A 421 -19.33 -2.98 30.47
N VAL A 422 -20.39 -3.56 29.91
CA VAL A 422 -21.15 -2.92 28.82
C VAL A 422 -21.86 -1.67 29.34
N GLY A 423 -21.79 -0.58 28.59
CA GLY A 423 -22.30 0.74 28.99
C GLY A 423 -21.25 1.66 29.63
N THR A 424 -20.02 1.17 29.84
CA THR A 424 -18.92 2.00 30.35
C THR A 424 -18.56 3.09 29.34
N GLU A 425 -18.54 4.33 29.80
CA GLU A 425 -18.03 5.48 29.05
C GLU A 425 -16.51 5.59 29.24
N MET A 426 -15.77 5.75 28.15
CA MET A 426 -14.31 5.88 28.16
C MET A 426 -13.84 6.75 27.00
N VAL A 427 -12.65 7.31 27.12
CA VAL A 427 -12.02 8.10 26.08
C VAL A 427 -10.90 7.29 25.46
N LEU A 428 -10.99 7.07 24.15
CA LEU A 428 -9.93 6.44 23.38
C LEU A 428 -8.94 7.51 22.93
N ASP A 429 -7.69 7.39 23.38
CA ASP A 429 -6.57 8.21 22.96
C ASP A 429 -5.89 7.56 21.75
N LEU A 430 -6.18 8.11 20.58
CA LEU A 430 -5.63 7.69 19.29
C LEU A 430 -4.25 8.28 19.01
N GLY A 431 -3.66 9.02 19.98
CA GLY A 431 -2.40 9.74 19.86
C GLY A 431 -2.56 11.17 19.35
N GLU A 432 -1.52 12.00 19.53
CA GLU A 432 -1.45 13.36 18.97
C GLU A 432 -2.64 14.27 19.34
N GLY A 433 -3.17 14.14 20.56
CA GLY A 433 -4.34 14.90 21.02
C GLY A 433 -5.67 14.49 20.39
N GLN A 434 -5.72 13.37 19.68
CA GLN A 434 -6.95 12.80 19.12
C GLN A 434 -7.68 11.95 20.17
N LEU A 435 -8.57 12.60 20.92
CA LEU A 435 -9.39 11.95 21.94
C LEU A 435 -10.80 11.69 21.42
N ALA A 436 -11.21 10.42 21.41
CA ALA A 436 -12.54 9.99 20.97
C ALA A 436 -13.34 9.43 22.15
N VAL A 437 -14.42 10.11 22.53
CA VAL A 437 -15.37 9.61 23.54
C VAL A 437 -16.12 8.41 22.97
N CYS A 438 -16.17 7.32 23.73
CA CYS A 438 -16.82 6.09 23.29
C CYS A 438 -17.49 5.33 24.43
N VAL A 439 -18.48 4.51 24.06
CA VAL A 439 -19.24 3.66 24.98
C VAL A 439 -19.01 2.20 24.62
N VAL A 440 -18.73 1.38 25.63
CA VAL A 440 -18.57 -0.07 25.45
C VAL A 440 -19.94 -0.68 25.12
N ARG A 441 -20.09 -1.23 23.92
CA ARG A 441 -21.32 -1.91 23.47
C ARG A 441 -21.22 -3.42 23.56
N ARG A 442 -20.00 -3.95 23.50
CA ARG A 442 -19.71 -5.37 23.60
C ARG A 442 -18.48 -5.56 24.45
N SER A 443 -18.52 -6.51 25.36
CA SER A 443 -17.36 -6.90 26.15
C SER A 443 -17.35 -8.42 26.28
N LYS A 444 -16.23 -9.03 25.94
CA LYS A 444 -15.99 -10.46 26.12
C LYS A 444 -14.53 -10.66 26.50
N ASP A 445 -14.29 -11.14 27.71
CA ASP A 445 -12.96 -11.36 28.28
C ASP A 445 -12.11 -10.08 28.22
N ALA A 446 -11.00 -10.12 27.46
CA ALA A 446 -10.09 -9.00 27.25
C ALA A 446 -10.41 -8.18 25.99
N VAL A 447 -11.56 -8.42 25.32
CA VAL A 447 -11.92 -7.79 24.04
C VAL A 447 -13.15 -6.91 24.21
N GLN A 448 -13.04 -5.64 23.81
CA GLN A 448 -14.13 -4.66 23.85
C GLN A 448 -14.47 -4.19 22.44
N GLY A 449 -15.77 -4.08 22.17
CA GLY A 449 -16.31 -3.33 21.05
C GLY A 449 -16.87 -2.01 21.57
N VAL A 450 -16.30 -0.90 21.11
CA VAL A 450 -16.70 0.46 21.51
C VAL A 450 -17.39 1.18 20.37
N GLU A 451 -18.38 2.00 20.69
CA GLU A 451 -19.07 2.90 19.77
C GLU A 451 -18.67 4.34 20.09
N PHE A 452 -18.28 5.11 19.07
CA PHE A 452 -17.93 6.52 19.24
C PHE A 452 -19.17 7.38 19.39
N GLU A 453 -19.14 8.33 20.32
CA GLU A 453 -20.21 9.33 20.48
C GLU A 453 -20.27 10.25 19.26
N THR A 454 -19.10 10.73 18.82
CA THR A 454 -18.95 11.48 17.58
C THR A 454 -18.23 10.62 16.55
N ALA A 455 -18.84 10.48 15.39
CA ALA A 455 -18.25 9.74 14.28
C ALA A 455 -16.89 10.34 13.87
N LEU A 456 -15.89 9.47 13.67
CA LEU A 456 -14.60 9.87 13.13
C LEU A 456 -14.71 10.33 11.68
N ILE A 457 -13.69 11.02 11.19
CA ILE A 457 -13.59 11.48 9.81
C ILE A 457 -12.43 10.78 9.09
N ASN A 458 -12.47 10.74 7.76
CA ASN A 458 -11.40 10.15 6.97
C ASN A 458 -10.13 11.03 7.03
N ASP A 459 -8.99 10.41 7.28
CA ASP A 459 -7.68 11.08 7.29
C ASP A 459 -7.11 11.36 5.90
N GLY A 460 -7.79 10.89 4.86
CA GLY A 460 -7.45 11.04 3.44
C GLY A 460 -6.73 9.82 2.84
N ALA A 461 -6.29 8.85 3.66
CA ALA A 461 -5.60 7.62 3.23
C ALA A 461 -6.36 6.33 3.63
N GLY A 462 -7.66 6.46 3.90
CA GLY A 462 -8.51 5.36 4.31
C GLY A 462 -8.38 4.97 5.79
N GLY A 463 -7.73 5.79 6.61
CA GLY A 463 -7.77 5.75 8.07
C GLY A 463 -8.84 6.68 8.64
N TYR A 464 -8.93 6.74 9.97
CA TYR A 464 -9.92 7.54 10.69
C TYR A 464 -9.25 8.40 11.76
N CYS A 465 -9.64 9.68 11.83
CA CYS A 465 -9.13 10.65 12.80
C CYS A 465 -10.28 11.45 13.43
N THR A 466 -10.01 12.10 14.57
CA THR A 466 -10.98 13.01 15.18
C THR A 466 -11.07 14.32 14.39
N ARG A 467 -12.25 14.96 14.43
CA ARG A 467 -12.49 16.23 13.72
C ARG A 467 -11.63 17.38 14.29
N HIS A 468 -11.47 17.38 15.61
CA HIS A 468 -10.65 18.33 16.34
C HIS A 468 -9.62 17.58 17.18
N ARG A 469 -8.47 18.21 17.39
CA ARG A 469 -7.46 17.75 18.34
C ARG A 469 -7.53 18.62 19.59
N VAL A 470 -7.19 18.03 20.74
CA VAL A 470 -6.97 18.82 21.95
C VAL A 470 -5.59 19.47 21.83
N SER A 471 -5.56 20.80 21.94
CA SER A 471 -4.31 21.57 21.85
C SER A 471 -3.30 21.11 22.92
N PRO A 472 -2.01 20.93 22.57
CA PRO A 472 -0.95 20.66 23.54
C PRO A 472 -0.88 21.73 24.65
N TYR A 473 -1.23 22.97 24.33
CA TYR A 473 -1.30 24.06 25.31
C TYR A 473 -2.50 23.93 26.26
N ALA A 474 -3.62 23.39 25.80
CA ALA A 474 -4.78 23.11 26.65
C ALA A 474 -4.51 21.91 27.57
N LEU A 475 -3.81 20.89 27.07
CA LEU A 475 -3.32 19.77 27.87
C LEU A 475 -2.32 20.24 28.94
N ALA A 476 -1.34 21.08 28.55
CA ALA A 476 -0.37 21.66 29.48
C ALA A 476 -1.02 22.60 30.52
N ALA A 477 -2.00 23.41 30.13
CA ALA A 477 -2.76 24.28 31.03
C ALA A 477 -3.66 23.49 32.00
N ALA A 478 -4.08 22.27 31.64
CA ALA A 478 -4.79 21.34 32.52
C ALA A 478 -3.85 20.53 33.43
N GLY A 479 -2.53 20.75 33.37
CA GLY A 479 -1.55 20.05 34.19
C GLY A 479 -1.14 18.67 33.66
N MET A 480 -1.42 18.36 32.38
CA MET A 480 -0.91 17.15 31.72
C MET A 480 0.45 17.42 31.07
N PRO A 481 1.41 16.49 31.13
CA PRO A 481 2.69 16.61 30.45
C PRO A 481 2.50 16.66 28.92
N LEU A 482 3.40 17.36 28.23
CA LEU A 482 3.44 17.46 26.77
C LEU A 482 3.83 16.13 26.07
N LEU A 483 4.30 15.15 26.84
CA LEU A 483 4.60 13.80 26.40
C LEU A 483 3.39 12.87 26.66
N PRO A 484 3.22 11.78 25.89
CA PRO A 484 2.21 10.78 26.19
C PRO A 484 2.32 10.36 27.66
N LEU A 485 1.22 10.43 28.41
CA LEU A 485 1.18 9.97 29.80
C LEU A 485 1.64 8.51 29.87
N GLY A 486 2.66 8.20 30.67
CA GLY A 486 3.08 6.82 30.88
C GLY A 486 1.94 5.97 31.46
N PRO A 487 1.98 4.63 31.33
CA PRO A 487 0.98 3.76 31.94
C PRO A 487 0.94 3.96 33.47
N GLY A 488 -0.25 4.16 34.03
CA GLY A 488 -0.44 4.35 35.48
C GLY A 488 -1.37 5.50 35.88
N ALA A 489 -1.57 5.67 37.20
CA ALA A 489 -2.33 6.79 37.75
C ALA A 489 -1.59 8.10 37.51
N SER A 490 -2.26 9.07 36.90
CA SER A 490 -1.67 10.38 36.58
C SER A 490 -2.32 11.45 37.45
N GLN A 491 -1.54 12.16 38.27
CA GLN A 491 -2.02 13.35 38.98
C GLN A 491 -2.05 14.55 38.03
N LEU A 492 -3.22 15.13 37.82
CA LEU A 492 -3.37 16.43 37.18
C LEU A 492 -2.75 17.50 38.09
N ALA A 493 -1.63 18.10 37.66
CA ALA A 493 -0.97 19.15 38.42
C ALA A 493 -1.87 20.41 38.43
N GLY A 494 -2.54 20.66 39.56
CA GLY A 494 -3.38 21.85 39.77
C GLY A 494 -4.71 21.61 40.51
N ILE A 495 -5.10 20.35 40.72
CA ILE A 495 -6.25 19.99 41.56
C ILE A 495 -5.73 19.23 42.78
N ASP A 496 -5.19 19.96 43.76
CA ASP A 496 -5.03 19.45 45.12
C ASP A 496 -6.44 19.18 45.65
N LEU A 497 -6.93 17.93 45.59
CA LEU A 497 -7.93 17.31 46.50
C LEU A 497 -8.45 15.90 46.14
N LEU A 498 -7.89 15.16 45.18
CA LEU A 498 -8.32 13.76 44.94
C LEU A 498 -7.14 12.79 45.02
N ARG A 499 -7.24 11.81 45.93
CA ARG A 499 -6.36 10.63 45.90
C ARG A 499 -6.59 9.94 44.54
N PRO A 500 -5.54 9.51 43.82
CA PRO A 500 -5.73 8.78 42.57
C PRO A 500 -6.65 7.58 42.81
N GLY A 501 -7.68 7.45 41.99
CA GLY A 501 -8.63 6.35 41.98
C GLY A 501 -7.91 5.02 41.80
N ARG A 502 -8.52 3.95 42.33
CA ARG A 502 -8.04 2.58 42.07
C ARG A 502 -8.41 2.21 40.63
N PRO A 503 -7.55 1.46 39.89
CA PRO A 503 -7.88 1.04 38.54
C PRO A 503 -9.18 0.23 38.55
N ALA A 504 -10.17 0.69 37.79
CA ALA A 504 -11.45 0.02 37.60
C ALA A 504 -11.31 -1.25 36.74
N PHE A 505 -10.28 -1.32 35.89
CA PHE A 505 -10.04 -2.45 34.97
C PHE A 505 -8.65 -3.05 35.16
N MET A 506 -8.51 -4.34 34.85
CA MET A 506 -7.23 -5.04 34.86
C MET A 506 -6.65 -5.04 33.46
N GLN A 507 -5.45 -4.48 33.30
CA GLN A 507 -4.72 -4.49 32.03
C GLN A 507 -4.01 -5.83 31.85
N VAL A 508 -4.16 -6.43 30.69
CA VAL A 508 -3.45 -7.65 30.29
C VAL A 508 -2.21 -7.24 29.51
N ASP A 509 -1.05 -7.69 29.96
CA ASP A 509 0.17 -7.49 29.20
C ASP A 509 0.18 -8.42 27.98
N LEU A 510 -0.04 -7.84 26.80
CA LEU A 510 -0.08 -8.57 25.54
C LEU A 510 1.34 -8.79 24.96
N ALA A 511 2.39 -8.32 25.65
CA ALA A 511 3.78 -8.50 25.28
C ALA A 511 4.45 -9.62 26.11
N GLY A 512 4.01 -10.86 25.89
CA GLY A 512 4.74 -12.05 26.35
C GLY A 512 3.86 -13.07 27.05
N GLY A 513 3.86 -14.29 26.52
CA GLY A 513 3.34 -15.44 27.25
C GLY A 513 4.15 -15.67 28.52
N LYS A 514 3.70 -15.10 29.63
CA LYS A 514 3.91 -15.56 31.01
C LYS A 514 2.97 -14.77 31.90
N ALA A 515 1.93 -15.44 32.39
CA ALA A 515 1.05 -14.93 33.43
C ALA A 515 1.89 -14.61 34.67
N PHE A 516 1.96 -13.33 35.05
CA PHE A 516 2.30 -12.96 36.42
C PHE A 516 1.01 -12.96 37.22
N ALA A 517 0.84 -13.97 38.07
CA ALA A 517 -0.11 -13.92 39.17
C ALA A 517 0.45 -12.95 40.22
N ALA A 518 -0.29 -11.88 40.51
CA ALA A 518 -0.02 -11.03 41.66
C ALA A 518 -0.86 -11.51 42.85
N ALA A 519 -0.20 -11.71 43.99
CA ALA A 519 -0.81 -11.74 45.31
C ALA A 519 -1.05 -10.31 45.81
#